data_AF-A0AAV8EN18-F1
#
_entry.id   AF-A0AAV8EN18-F1
#
_cell.length_a   1.000
_cell.length_b   1.000
_cell.length_c   1.000
_cell.angle_alpha   90.00
_cell.angle_beta   90.00
_cell.angle_gamma   90.00
#
_symmetry.space_group_name_H-M   'P 1'
#
loop_
_entity.id
_entity.type
_entity.pdbx_description
1 polymer ?
#
loop_
_entity_poly.entity_id
_entity_poly.type
_entity_poly.pdbx_seq_one_letter_code
_entity_poly.pdbx_strand_id
1 'polypeptide(L)'
;MRNFNNTDTYLIRAGDDMIKATVTDSGEVASNFIDDILHINRLNLDNLIVGVDIEYCPNGLHGTYGLKVGVRVVNLPVLAALKFGWPHMRQWGLERLLWECTGIELQEKQPCICLSDWSRLVLNLEQVEFAALDVIASSIVGRRLLRN
;
A
#
# COMPACT_ATOMS: atom_id res chain seq x y z
N MET A 1 19.40 -1.00 28.52
CA MET A 1 18.38 -0.56 27.54
C MET A 1 18.23 -1.65 26.50
N ARG A 2 17.05 -2.29 26.39
CA ARG A 2 16.79 -3.27 25.33
C ARG A 2 16.44 -2.48 24.07
N ASN A 3 17.24 -2.59 23.02
CA ASN A 3 16.89 -2.11 21.69
C ASN A 3 15.80 -3.05 21.14
N PHE A 4 14.55 -2.59 21.13
CA PHE A 4 13.42 -3.27 20.52
C PHE A 4 13.18 -2.68 19.12
N ASN A 5 14.20 -2.65 18.25
CA ASN A 5 13.94 -2.37 16.85
C ASN A 5 13.58 -3.71 16.21
N ASN A 6 12.30 -4.09 16.26
CA ASN A 6 11.84 -5.32 15.63
C ASN A 6 11.62 -5.04 14.15
N THR A 7 12.72 -4.95 13.41
CA THR A 7 12.72 -4.72 11.96
C THR A 7 13.16 -5.98 11.24
N ASP A 8 12.20 -6.65 10.62
CA ASP A 8 12.42 -7.87 9.87
C ASP A 8 12.21 -7.63 8.37
N THR A 9 12.92 -8.40 7.55
CA THR A 9 12.77 -8.35 6.11
C THR A 9 12.34 -9.72 5.58
N TYR A 10 11.36 -9.72 4.68
CA TYR A 10 10.82 -10.89 4.03
C TYR A 10 10.97 -10.78 2.52
N LEU A 11 11.22 -11.90 1.84
CA LEU A 11 11.18 -11.99 0.39
C LEU A 11 9.86 -12.67 -0.01
N ILE A 12 8.95 -11.87 -0.54
CA ILE A 12 7.61 -12.30 -0.95
C ILE A 12 7.58 -12.54 -2.44
N ARG A 13 7.02 -13.66 -2.87
CA ARG A 13 6.81 -13.95 -4.30
C ARG A 13 5.51 -13.30 -4.78
N ALA A 14 5.57 -12.59 -5.89
CA ALA A 14 4.41 -11.98 -6.55
C ALA A 14 4.44 -12.33 -8.04
N GLY A 15 3.78 -13.43 -8.41
CA GLY A 15 3.95 -14.04 -9.73
C GLY A 15 5.39 -14.50 -9.95
N ASP A 16 6.02 -13.96 -10.99
CA ASP A 16 7.42 -14.24 -11.34
C ASP A 16 8.42 -13.33 -10.60
N ASP A 17 7.94 -12.27 -9.96
CA ASP A 17 8.78 -11.30 -9.26
C ASP A 17 8.97 -11.66 -7.77
N MET A 18 10.09 -11.21 -7.20
CA MET A 18 10.36 -11.28 -5.77
C MET A 18 10.43 -9.87 -5.19
N ILE A 19 9.70 -9.63 -4.11
CA ILE A 19 9.58 -8.33 -3.48
C ILE A 19 10.12 -8.41 -2.06
N LYS A 20 10.97 -7.45 -1.72
CA LYS A 20 11.50 -7.28 -0.38
C LYS A 20 10.51 -6.47 0.46
N ALA A 21 9.83 -7.12 1.40
CA ALA A 21 8.96 -6.49 2.38
C ALA A 21 9.74 -6.23 3.69
N THR A 22 9.57 -5.06 4.29
CA THR A 22 10.14 -4.72 5.60
C THR A 22 9.00 -4.51 6.59
N VAL A 23 9.01 -5.26 7.68
CA VAL A 23 8.06 -5.12 8.79
C VAL A 23 8.81 -4.47 9.94
N THR A 24 8.27 -3.38 10.47
CA THR A 24 8.92 -2.61 11.53
C THR A 24 7.89 -2.01 12.48
N ASP A 25 8.19 -2.04 13.77
CA ASP A 25 7.47 -1.28 14.81
C ASP A 25 8.05 0.14 14.99
N SER A 26 9.16 0.44 14.31
CA SER A 26 9.81 1.75 14.35
C SER A 26 9.21 2.70 13.32
N GLY A 27 8.50 3.72 13.80
CA GLY A 27 8.01 4.82 12.96
C GLY A 27 9.13 5.57 12.24
N GLU A 28 10.35 5.60 12.78
CA GLU A 28 11.52 6.19 12.13
C GLU A 28 11.96 5.39 10.91
N VAL A 29 12.04 4.05 11.03
CA VAL A 29 12.38 3.17 9.90
C VAL A 29 11.33 3.30 8.78
N ALA A 30 10.04 3.32 9.15
CA ALA A 30 8.97 3.54 8.19
C ALA A 30 9.05 4.92 7.50
N SER A 31 9.34 5.98 8.28
CA SER A 31 9.48 7.34 7.73
C SER A 31 10.66 7.45 6.77
N ASN A 32 11.82 6.89 7.14
CA ASN A 32 13.01 6.88 6.30
C ASN A 32 12.77 6.10 4.99
N PHE A 33 12.10 4.95 5.06
CA PHE A 33 11.71 4.20 3.87
C PHE A 33 10.84 5.03 2.92
N ILE A 34 9.86 5.76 3.44
CA ILE A 34 8.99 6.58 2.60
C ILE A 34 9.76 7.76 2.00
N ASP A 35 10.62 8.42 2.78
CA ASP A 35 11.51 9.47 2.29
C ASP A 35 12.43 8.97 1.16
N ASP A 36 13.00 7.77 1.30
CA ASP A 36 13.85 7.16 0.28
C ASP A 36 13.07 6.86 -1.00
N ILE A 37 11.89 6.26 -0.90
CA ILE A 37 11.03 5.95 -2.06
C ILE A 37 10.60 7.22 -2.78
N LEU A 38 10.21 8.27 -2.04
CA LEU A 38 9.87 9.57 -2.63
C LEU A 38 11.09 10.20 -3.30
N HIS A 39 12.26 10.16 -2.66
CA HIS A 39 13.50 10.69 -3.22
C HIS A 39 13.86 10.02 -4.55
N ILE A 40 13.79 8.68 -4.60
CA ILE A 40 14.09 7.89 -5.80
C ILE A 40 13.09 8.19 -6.93
N ASN A 41 11.83 8.44 -6.59
CA ASN A 41 10.76 8.65 -7.57
C ASN A 41 10.42 10.11 -7.87
N ARG A 42 11.14 11.08 -7.28
CA ARG A 42 10.84 12.52 -7.35
C ARG A 42 10.71 13.08 -8.77
N LEU A 43 11.40 12.48 -9.75
CA LEU A 43 11.40 12.94 -11.13
C LEU A 43 10.27 12.34 -11.98
N ASN A 44 9.64 11.26 -11.53
CA ASN A 44 8.69 10.48 -12.35
C ASN A 44 7.24 10.58 -11.87
N LEU A 45 7.03 10.77 -10.56
CA LEU A 45 5.71 10.59 -9.94
C LEU A 45 5.23 11.81 -9.13
N ASP A 46 5.95 12.93 -9.13
CA ASP A 46 5.54 14.16 -8.40
C ASP A 46 5.12 13.88 -6.94
N ASN A 47 5.95 13.10 -6.23
CA ASN A 47 5.72 12.66 -4.84
C ASN A 47 4.34 11.99 -4.63
N LEU A 48 3.94 11.09 -5.54
CA LEU A 48 2.64 10.43 -5.49
C LEU A 48 2.65 9.12 -4.67
N ILE A 49 1.69 9.00 -3.76
CA ILE A 49 1.29 7.76 -3.10
C ILE A 49 -0.13 7.39 -3.54
N VAL A 50 -0.35 6.10 -3.80
CA VAL A 50 -1.65 5.53 -4.21
C VAL A 50 -2.03 4.36 -3.30
N GLY A 51 -3.33 4.13 -3.13
CA GLY A 51 -3.87 3.05 -2.30
C GLY A 51 -5.40 3.06 -2.20
N VAL A 52 -5.93 2.11 -1.43
CA VAL A 52 -7.34 2.02 -1.04
C VAL A 52 -7.45 2.35 0.46
N ASP A 53 -8.59 2.91 0.88
CA ASP A 53 -8.87 3.26 2.28
C ASP A 53 -7.79 4.11 2.95
N ILE A 54 -7.12 4.97 2.16
CA ILE A 54 -6.12 5.95 2.65
C ILE A 54 -6.79 7.07 3.48
N GLU A 55 -8.07 6.94 3.79
CA GLU A 55 -8.87 7.86 4.59
C GLU A 55 -8.42 7.87 6.06
N TYR A 56 -7.71 6.83 6.52
CA TYR A 56 -7.10 6.79 7.85
C TYR A 56 -5.69 7.42 7.86
N CYS A 57 -5.64 8.73 7.63
CA CYS A 57 -4.59 9.57 8.17
C CYS A 57 -5.24 10.42 9.27
N PRO A 58 -5.14 10.04 10.56
CA PRO A 58 -5.77 10.80 11.63
C PRO A 58 -5.08 12.17 11.66
N ASN A 59 -5.81 13.17 11.15
CA ASN A 59 -5.43 14.56 10.90
C ASN A 59 -4.72 14.74 9.56
N GLY A 60 -5.44 15.30 8.57
CA GLY A 60 -4.83 15.84 7.36
C GLY A 60 -3.52 16.56 7.68
N LEU A 61 -2.40 15.97 7.26
CA LEU A 61 -1.02 16.49 7.37
C LEU A 61 -0.56 17.02 8.75
N HIS A 62 -1.29 16.78 9.85
CA HIS A 62 -0.91 17.19 11.21
C HIS A 62 -1.21 16.10 12.24
N GLY A 63 -0.93 14.87 11.87
CA GLY A 63 -0.82 13.71 12.75
C GLY A 63 0.40 12.91 12.29
N THR A 64 1.58 13.41 12.61
CA THR A 64 2.86 12.93 12.09
C THR A 64 3.18 11.51 12.56
N TYR A 65 3.15 10.55 11.64
CA TYR A 65 4.32 9.69 11.46
C TYR A 65 5.13 10.27 10.30
N GLY A 66 5.91 11.32 10.56
CA GLY A 66 7.04 11.76 9.71
C GLY A 66 6.83 12.14 8.23
N LEU A 67 5.64 11.98 7.63
CA LEU A 67 5.44 12.27 6.21
C LEU A 67 5.51 13.78 5.96
N LYS A 68 6.60 14.21 5.32
CA LYS A 68 6.84 15.62 4.99
C LYS A 68 5.70 16.19 4.13
N VAL A 69 5.40 17.46 4.37
CA VAL A 69 4.53 18.30 3.54
C VAL A 69 4.97 18.24 2.08
N GLY A 70 4.06 17.90 1.16
CA GLY A 70 4.34 17.86 -0.29
C GLY A 70 4.12 16.51 -0.98
N VAL A 71 3.57 15.51 -0.29
CA VAL A 71 3.19 14.21 -0.89
C VAL A 71 1.75 14.27 -1.40
N ARG A 72 1.55 13.94 -2.68
CA ARG A 72 0.21 13.79 -3.25
C ARG A 72 -0.30 12.39 -2.94
N VAL A 73 -1.42 12.29 -2.24
CA VAL A 73 -2.06 11.00 -1.91
C VAL A 73 -3.31 10.84 -2.76
N VAL A 74 -3.45 9.69 -3.43
CA VAL A 74 -4.58 9.41 -4.32
C VAL A 74 -5.28 8.12 -3.92
N ASN A 75 -6.56 8.24 -3.57
CA ASN A 75 -7.47 7.12 -3.37
C ASN A 75 -7.82 6.50 -4.74
N LEU A 76 -7.47 5.23 -4.92
CA LEU A 76 -7.64 4.48 -6.17
C LEU A 76 -9.12 4.32 -6.59
N PRO A 77 -10.06 3.91 -5.71
CA PRO A 77 -11.49 3.88 -6.05
C PRO A 77 -12.01 5.21 -6.61
N VAL A 78 -11.59 6.34 -6.02
CA VAL A 78 -11.97 7.68 -6.50
C VAL A 78 -11.37 7.97 -7.87
N LEU A 79 -10.07 7.70 -8.06
CA LEU A 79 -9.40 7.90 -9.35
C LEU A 79 -10.02 7.04 -10.45
N ALA A 80 -10.35 5.78 -10.15
CA ALA A 80 -10.99 4.87 -11.09
C ALA A 80 -12.37 5.38 -11.52
N ALA A 81 -13.20 5.78 -10.55
CA ALA A 81 -14.53 6.34 -10.83
C ALA A 81 -14.47 7.55 -11.76
N LEU A 82 -13.47 8.43 -11.56
CA LEU A 82 -13.25 9.60 -12.43
C LEU A 82 -12.79 9.20 -13.84
N LYS A 83 -11.85 8.26 -13.94
CA LYS A 83 -11.28 7.84 -15.23
C LYS A 83 -12.28 7.10 -16.11
N PHE A 84 -13.09 6.21 -15.53
CA PHE A 84 -14.08 5.40 -16.25
C PHE A 84 -15.46 6.07 -16.35
N GLY A 85 -15.70 7.14 -15.58
CA GLY A 85 -17.01 7.80 -15.51
C GLY A 85 -18.07 6.98 -14.76
N TRP A 86 -17.66 6.08 -13.86
CA TRP A 86 -18.53 5.14 -13.14
C TRP A 86 -18.52 5.44 -11.63
N PRO A 87 -19.49 6.21 -11.11
CA PRO A 87 -19.47 6.69 -9.72
C PRO A 87 -19.45 5.58 -8.66
N HIS A 88 -20.04 4.41 -8.97
CA HIS A 88 -20.13 3.28 -8.06
C HIS A 88 -18.77 2.59 -7.80
N MET A 89 -17.75 2.82 -8.64
CA MET A 89 -16.39 2.30 -8.40
C MET A 89 -15.77 2.83 -7.11
N ARG A 90 -16.28 3.94 -6.56
CA ARG A 90 -15.84 4.49 -5.26
C ARG A 90 -16.05 3.52 -4.09
N GLN A 91 -16.93 2.53 -4.23
CA GLN A 91 -17.23 1.53 -3.21
C GLN A 91 -16.49 0.20 -3.45
N TRP A 92 -15.64 0.13 -4.49
CA TRP A 92 -14.99 -1.12 -4.85
C TRP A 92 -13.71 -1.32 -4.04
N GLY A 93 -13.54 -2.54 -3.53
CA GLY A 93 -12.30 -2.98 -2.93
C GLY A 93 -11.19 -3.16 -3.97
N LEU A 94 -9.96 -3.28 -3.47
CA LEU A 94 -8.77 -3.39 -4.29
C LEU A 94 -8.80 -4.54 -5.29
N GLU A 95 -9.29 -5.72 -4.88
CA GLU A 95 -9.40 -6.90 -5.74
C GLU A 95 -10.26 -6.63 -6.97
N ARG A 96 -11.44 -6.06 -6.77
CA ARG A 96 -12.34 -5.71 -7.87
C ARG A 96 -11.74 -4.63 -8.77
N LEU A 97 -11.07 -3.63 -8.19
CA LEU A 97 -10.36 -2.61 -8.97
C LEU A 97 -9.22 -3.20 -9.80
N LEU A 98 -8.47 -4.17 -9.26
CA LEU A 98 -7.39 -4.85 -9.97
C LEU A 98 -7.91 -5.60 -11.19
N TRP A 99 -8.94 -6.42 -10.99
CA TRP A 99 -9.59 -7.14 -12.09
C TRP A 99 -10.09 -6.19 -13.17
N GLU A 100 -10.85 -5.17 -12.80
CA GLU A 100 -11.52 -4.29 -13.76
C GLU A 100 -10.54 -3.38 -14.50
N CYS A 101 -9.46 -2.96 -13.86
CA CYS A 101 -8.46 -2.10 -14.51
C CYS A 101 -7.47 -2.88 -15.38
N THR A 102 -7.16 -4.14 -15.01
CA THR A 102 -6.00 -4.86 -15.57
C THR A 102 -6.26 -6.27 -16.07
N GLY A 103 -7.39 -6.89 -15.71
CA GLY A 103 -7.69 -8.29 -15.97
C GLY A 103 -6.87 -9.27 -15.11
N ILE A 104 -6.12 -8.78 -14.11
CA ILE A 104 -5.37 -9.61 -13.18
C ILE A 104 -6.30 -10.03 -12.05
N GLU A 105 -6.38 -11.33 -11.82
CA GLU A 105 -7.08 -11.90 -10.68
C GLU A 105 -6.13 -11.88 -9.47
N LEU A 106 -6.59 -11.27 -8.37
CA LEU A 106 -5.91 -11.39 -7.09
C LEU A 106 -6.37 -12.71 -6.47
N GLN A 107 -5.45 -13.49 -5.91
CA GLN A 107 -5.84 -14.68 -5.15
C GLN A 107 -6.85 -14.29 -4.06
N GLU A 108 -7.91 -15.09 -3.93
CA GLU A 108 -8.95 -14.85 -2.93
C GLU A 108 -8.34 -14.60 -1.55
N LYS A 109 -8.74 -13.47 -0.97
CA LYS A 109 -8.31 -13.07 0.36
C LYS A 109 -8.89 -14.03 1.40
N GLN A 110 -8.04 -14.90 1.95
CA GLN A 110 -8.49 -15.88 2.93
C GLN A 110 -9.03 -15.18 4.20
N PRO A 111 -10.30 -15.44 4.62
CA PRO A 111 -10.88 -14.78 5.77
C PRO A 111 -10.10 -14.98 7.07
N CYS A 112 -9.45 -16.13 7.23
CA CYS A 112 -8.62 -16.44 8.40
C CYS A 112 -7.41 -15.50 8.55
N ILE A 113 -6.87 -14.95 7.45
CA ILE A 113 -5.79 -13.97 7.46
C ILE A 113 -6.38 -12.56 7.62
N CYS A 114 -7.43 -12.21 6.86
CA CYS A 114 -8.06 -10.89 6.90
C CYS A 114 -8.54 -10.52 8.30
N LEU A 115 -9.14 -11.49 8.99
CA LEU A 115 -9.72 -11.34 10.33
C LEU A 115 -8.78 -11.82 11.44
N SER A 116 -7.51 -12.11 11.09
CA SER A 116 -6.50 -12.47 12.09
C SER A 116 -6.14 -11.28 12.98
N ASP A 117 -5.42 -11.56 14.08
CA ASP A 117 -4.92 -10.49 14.95
C ASP A 117 -3.74 -9.76 14.31
N TRP A 118 -4.01 -8.61 13.69
CA TRP A 118 -3.02 -7.69 13.12
C TRP A 118 -2.36 -6.77 14.16
N SER A 119 -2.79 -6.81 15.42
CA SER A 119 -2.23 -6.00 16.51
C SER A 119 -1.04 -6.65 17.23
N ARG A 120 -0.69 -7.88 16.85
CA ARG A 120 0.46 -8.62 17.40
C ARG A 120 1.79 -7.93 17.08
N LEU A 121 2.74 -8.01 18.01
CA LEU A 121 4.09 -7.42 17.85
C LEU A 121 4.92 -8.08 16.73
N VAL A 122 4.60 -9.32 16.36
CA VAL A 122 5.30 -10.07 15.32
C VAL A 122 4.28 -10.71 14.40
N LEU A 123 4.21 -10.24 13.15
CA LEU A 123 3.34 -10.82 12.13
C LEU A 123 3.90 -12.17 11.65
N ASN A 124 3.01 -13.09 11.29
CA ASN A 124 3.44 -14.33 10.64
C ASN A 124 3.65 -14.09 9.13
N LEU A 125 4.28 -15.06 8.46
CA LEU A 125 4.58 -14.93 7.03
C LEU A 125 3.33 -14.69 6.17
N GLU A 126 2.22 -15.38 6.47
CA GLU A 126 0.95 -15.24 5.73
C GLU A 126 0.37 -13.82 5.83
N GLN A 127 0.45 -13.18 7.00
CA GLN A 127 0.05 -11.78 7.20
C GLN A 127 0.97 -10.82 6.43
N VAL A 128 2.28 -11.07 6.44
CA VAL A 128 3.24 -10.24 5.70
C VAL A 128 3.04 -10.37 4.18
N GLU A 129 2.85 -11.60 3.69
CA GLU A 129 2.54 -11.90 2.29
C GLU A 129 1.26 -11.20 1.85
N PHE A 130 0.20 -11.30 2.66
CA PHE A 130 -1.08 -10.65 2.39
C PHE A 130 -0.93 -9.12 2.27
N ALA A 131 -0.25 -8.49 3.22
CA ALA A 131 -0.03 -7.04 3.19
C ALA A 131 0.83 -6.61 2.00
N ALA A 132 1.87 -7.39 1.65
CA ALA A 132 2.71 -7.12 0.49
C ALA A 132 1.93 -7.22 -0.83
N LEU A 133 1.06 -8.22 -0.98
CA LEU A 133 0.21 -8.38 -2.16
C LEU A 133 -0.76 -7.20 -2.34
N ASP A 134 -1.32 -6.67 -1.25
CA ASP A 134 -2.19 -5.48 -1.30
C ASP A 134 -1.43 -4.23 -1.78
N VAL A 135 -0.18 -4.05 -1.35
CA VAL A 135 0.67 -2.94 -1.84
C VAL A 135 0.95 -3.09 -3.34
N ILE A 136 1.23 -4.30 -3.80
CA ILE A 136 1.54 -4.59 -5.21
C ILE A 136 0.32 -4.34 -6.09
N ALA A 137 -0.83 -4.89 -5.71
CA ALA A 137 -2.09 -4.69 -6.42
C ALA A 137 -2.43 -3.19 -6.51
N SER A 138 -2.28 -2.45 -5.41
CA SER A 138 -2.49 -0.99 -5.41
C SER A 138 -1.56 -0.26 -6.38
N SER A 139 -0.28 -0.65 -6.41
CA SER A 139 0.73 -0.08 -7.31
C SER A 139 0.41 -0.36 -8.79
N ILE A 140 -0.02 -1.58 -9.12
CA ILE A 140 -0.43 -1.99 -10.46
C ILE A 140 -1.64 -1.19 -10.94
N VAL A 141 -2.69 -1.12 -10.13
CA VAL A 141 -3.90 -0.34 -10.42
C VAL A 141 -3.56 1.13 -10.62
N GLY A 142 -2.75 1.71 -9.73
CA GLY A 142 -2.28 3.08 -9.83
C GLY A 142 -1.59 3.35 -11.16
N ARG A 143 -0.61 2.53 -11.56
CA ARG A 143 0.07 2.67 -12.86
C ARG A 143 -0.90 2.61 -14.04
N ARG A 144 -1.90 1.74 -13.99
CA ARG A 144 -2.89 1.62 -15.06
C ARG A 144 -3.81 2.84 -15.14
N LEU A 145 -4.24 3.36 -14.00
CA LEU A 145 -5.11 4.53 -13.91
C LEU A 145 -4.39 5.84 -14.24
N LEU A 146 -3.09 5.94 -13.98
CA LEU A 146 -2.32 7.17 -14.21
C LEU A 146 -1.70 7.28 -15.61
N ARG A 147 -1.69 6.20 -16.39
CA ARG A 147 -1.32 6.26 -17.81
C ARG A 147 -2.43 6.94 -18.63
N ASN A 148 -2.08 7.91 -19.45
CA ASN A 148 -3.00 8.53 -20.42
C ASN A 148 -3.49 7.51 -21.44
#